data_AF-A0A520HNA6-F1
#
_entry.id   AF-A0A520HNA6-F1
#
_cell.length_a   1.000
_cell.length_b   1.000
_cell.length_c   1.000
_cell.angle_alpha   90.00
_cell.angle_beta   90.00
_cell.angle_gamma   90.00
#
_symmetry.space_group_name_H-M   'P 1'
#
loop_
_entity.id
_entity.type
_entity.pdbx_description
1 polymer ?
#
loop_
_entity_poly.entity_id
_entity_poly.type
_entity_poly.pdbx_seq_one_letter_code
_entity_poly.pdbx_strand_id
1 'polypeptide(L)' 'RGDAIRGVQVGFLALDTKGNVGAFCLLPGFTYAVTDARGKTTVLKARSLFQA' A
#
# COMPACT_ATOMS: atom_id res chain seq x y z
N ARG A 1 12.73 -22.56 11.56
CA ARG A 1 12.41 -22.13 10.17
C ARG A 1 11.14 -21.25 10.09
N GLY A 2 10.77 -20.52 11.15
CA GLY A 2 9.60 -19.63 11.20
C GLY A 2 9.91 -18.17 11.55
N ASP A 3 11.11 -17.88 12.08
CA ASP A 3 11.47 -16.52 12.53
C ASP A 3 11.84 -15.57 11.39
N ALA A 4 12.26 -16.09 10.24
CA ALA A 4 12.64 -15.28 9.08
C ALA A 4 11.47 -14.53 8.42
N ILE A 5 10.22 -14.82 8.80
CA ILE A 5 9.02 -14.18 8.23
C ILE A 5 8.35 -13.24 9.24
N ARG A 6 8.67 -13.36 10.54
CA ARG A 6 8.16 -12.43 11.57
C ARG A 6 8.83 -11.08 11.38
N GLY A 7 8.07 -10.10 10.91
CA GLY A 7 8.54 -8.74 10.65
C GLY A 7 8.89 -8.44 9.19
N VAL A 8 8.75 -9.41 8.27
CA VAL A 8 8.88 -9.13 6.84
C VAL A 8 7.65 -8.35 6.38
N GLN A 9 7.87 -7.13 5.91
CA GLN A 9 6.85 -6.28 5.32
C GLN A 9 6.83 -6.45 3.80
N VAL A 10 5.64 -6.65 3.24
CA VAL A 10 5.40 -6.64 1.78
C VAL A 10 4.18 -5.79 1.52
N GLY A 11 4.29 -4.90 0.54
CA GLY A 11 3.20 -4.05 0.07
C GLY A 11 3.11 -4.09 -1.45
N PHE A 12 1.89 -4.03 -1.96
CA PHE A 12 1.58 -3.90 -3.37
C PHE A 12 0.86 -2.58 -3.60
N LEU A 13 1.23 -1.90 -4.67
CA LEU A 13 0.54 -0.74 -5.22
C LEU A 13 0.20 -1.06 -6.67
N ALA A 14 -1.06 -0.84 -7.06
CA ALA A 14 -1.54 -1.09 -8.41
C ALA A 14 -2.28 0.14 -8.95
N LEU A 15 -2.15 0.33 -10.25
CA LEU A 15 -2.85 1.32 -11.05
C LEU A 15 -3.35 0.64 -12.32
N ASP A 16 -4.63 0.81 -12.64
CA ASP A 16 -5.18 0.36 -13.91
C ASP A 16 -5.14 1.46 -14.99
N THR A 17 -5.46 1.08 -16.23
CA THR A 17 -5.50 2.02 -17.37
C THR A 17 -6.64 3.03 -17.30
N LYS A 18 -7.58 2.86 -16.37
CA LYS A 18 -8.70 3.79 -16.12
C LYS A 18 -8.35 4.81 -15.02
N GLY A 19 -7.17 4.70 -14.39
CA GLY A 19 -6.73 5.59 -13.32
C GLY A 19 -7.15 5.14 -11.92
N ASN A 20 -7.72 3.95 -11.75
CA ASN A 20 -8.04 3.43 -10.43
C ASN A 20 -6.76 3.00 -9.71
N VAL A 21 -6.57 3.49 -8.49
CA VAL A 21 -5.43 3.15 -7.63
C VAL A 21 -5.88 2.27 -6.46
N GLY A 22 -5.02 1.33 -6.07
CA GLY A 22 -5.24 0.52 -4.88
C GLY A 22 -3.95 -0.02 -4.31
N ALA A 23 -3.92 -0.22 -2.99
CA ALA A 23 -2.78 -0.79 -2.30
C ALA A 23 -3.20 -1.73 -1.18
N PHE A 24 -2.35 -2.72 -0.92
CA PHE A 24 -2.51 -3.68 0.17
C PHE A 24 -1.13 -4.13 0.70
N CYS A 25 -1.03 -4.36 2.00
CA CYS A 25 0.22 -4.77 2.64
C CYS A 25 0.01 -5.89 3.67
N LEU A 26 1.09 -6.54 4.08
CA LEU A 26 1.04 -7.56 5.13
C LEU A 26 0.86 -6.90 6.50
N LEU A 27 1.80 -6.05 6.88
CA LEU A 27 1.82 -5.35 8.17
C LEU A 27 1.24 -3.93 8.04
N PRO A 28 0.62 -3.38 9.09
CA PRO A 28 0.10 -2.02 9.08
C PRO A 28 1.21 -0.97 8.89
N GLY A 29 0.81 0.25 8.49
CA GLY A 29 1.72 1.39 8.39
C GLY A 29 2.22 1.72 6.97
N PHE A 30 1.85 0.94 5.95
CA PHE A 30 2.17 1.28 4.56
C PHE A 30 1.28 2.41 4.04
N THR A 31 1.89 3.44 3.45
CA THR A 31 1.22 4.56 2.79
C THR A 31 1.76 4.77 1.38
N TYR A 32 0.96 5.39 0.52
CA TYR A 32 1.33 5.68 -0.86
C TYR A 32 0.77 7.04 -1.29
N ALA A 33 1.50 7.73 -2.15
CA ALA A 33 1.09 9.00 -2.72
C ALA A 33 0.34 8.78 -4.04
N VAL A 34 -0.75 9.53 -4.23
CA VAL A 34 -1.54 9.55 -5.46
C VAL A 34 -1.55 10.97 -5.97
N THR A 35 -1.04 11.17 -7.17
CA THR A 35 -1.08 12.46 -7.87
C THR A 35 -2.13 12.39 -8.97
N ASP A 36 -3.12 13.25 -8.93
CA ASP A 36 -4.15 13.32 -9.97
C ASP A 36 -3.62 14.03 -11.23
N ALA A 37 -4.40 13.97 -12.32
CA ALA A 37 -4.04 14.60 -13.58
C ALA A 37 -3.94 16.14 -13.51
N ARG A 38 -4.43 16.77 -12.43
CA ARG A 38 -4.31 18.21 -12.17
C ARG A 38 -3.07 18.54 -11.34
N GLY A 39 -2.24 17.55 -11.01
CA GLY A 39 -1.02 17.68 -10.22
C GLY A 39 -1.25 17.72 -8.71
N LYS A 40 -2.48 17.54 -8.23
CA LYS A 40 -2.76 17.50 -6.78
C LYS A 40 -2.34 16.14 -6.23
N THR A 41 -1.53 16.16 -5.18
CA THR A 41 -1.06 14.94 -4.51
C THR A 41 -1.76 14.72 -3.18
N THR A 42 -2.17 13.48 -2.90
CA THR A 42 -2.71 13.03 -1.62
C THR A 42 -1.99 11.78 -1.14
N VAL A 43 -1.86 11.60 0.18
CA VAL A 43 -1.26 10.41 0.79
C VAL A 43 -2.36 9.54 1.36
N LEU A 44 -2.41 8.28 0.94
CA LEU A 44 -3.42 7.30 1.35
C LEU A 44 -2.76 6.17 2.16
N LYS A 45 -3.52 5.58 3.09
CA LYS A 45 -3.13 4.38 3.82
C LYS A 45 -3.59 3.13 3.06
N ALA A 46 -2.73 2.14 2.95
CA ALA A 46 -3.12 0.84 2.42
C ALA A 46 -3.85 0.01 3.49
N ARG A 47 -4.72 -0.90 3.03
CA ARG A 47 -5.26 -1.95 3.89
C ARG A 47 -4.17 -2.96 4.20
N SER A 48 -4.18 -3.52 5.41
CA SER A 48 -3.22 -4.53 5.85
C SER A 48 -3.90 -5.86 6.16
N LEU A 49 -3.18 -6.97 5.97
CA LEU A 49 -3.64 -8.31 6.35
C LEU A 49 -3.69 -8.47 7.88
N PHE A 50 -2.64 -8.00 8.55
CA PHE A 50 -2.53 -8.02 10.01
C PHE A 50 -3.02 -6.69 10.60
N GLN A 51 -3.77 -6.75 11.70
CA GLN A 51 -4.18 -5.55 12.44
C GLN A 51 -3.03 -5.05 13.33
N ALA A 52 -3.01 -3.73 13.55
CA ALA A 52 -2.10 -3.05 14.46
C ALA A 52 -2.54 -3.20 15.91
#